data_AF-A0A915CB04-F1
#
_entry.id   AF-A0A915CB04-F1
#
_cell.length_a   1.000
_cell.length_b   1.000
_cell.length_c   1.000
_cell.angle_alpha   90.00
_cell.angle_beta   90.00
_cell.angle_gamma   90.00
#
_symmetry.space_group_name_H-M   'P 1'
#
loop_
_entity.id
_entity.type
_entity.pdbx_description
1 polymer ?
#
loop_
_entity_poly.entity_id
_entity_poly.type
_entity_poly.pdbx_seq_one_letter_code
_entity_poly.pdbx_strand_id
1 'polypeptide(L)'
;MSILKVFSPGDYICRKGDIGREMYIVKKGKLQVVADDGIKVFVTLQEGAVFGELSILNIAGSKNGNRRTANVRSVGYTDLFVLNKNDLWTALKEYPDARKLLIAKGREILRKDNLLDENAPEEQMSPEELAENLQNSLKNVQIRMARFVAEFTSTKSKLLRRIEFLESQLSRYQAPSVDLPTTSDTQPT
;
A
#
# COMPACT_ATOMS: atom_id res chain seq x y z
N MET A 1 -7.10 -4.98 3.44
CA MET A 1 -8.55 -5.29 3.50
C MET A 1 -9.10 -4.90 4.87
N SER A 2 -10.05 -3.96 4.95
CA SER A 2 -10.67 -3.58 6.22
C SER A 2 -11.75 -4.59 6.63
N ILE A 3 -11.74 -5.01 7.89
CA ILE A 3 -12.79 -5.87 8.45
C ILE A 3 -13.78 -5.03 9.27
N LEU A 4 -15.06 -5.41 9.24
CA LEU A 4 -16.07 -4.83 10.11
C LEU A 4 -16.07 -5.62 11.43
N LYS A 5 -15.91 -4.92 12.56
CA LYS A 5 -16.12 -5.49 13.90
C LYS A 5 -17.27 -4.79 14.61
N VAL A 6 -18.09 -5.58 15.28
CA VAL A 6 -19.22 -5.11 16.08
C VAL A 6 -18.88 -5.30 17.55
N PHE A 7 -19.20 -4.30 18.38
CA PHE A 7 -18.99 -4.32 19.82
C PHE A 7 -20.30 -4.03 20.55
N SER A 8 -20.47 -4.63 21.71
CA SER A 8 -21.63 -4.47 22.58
C SER A 8 -21.43 -3.29 23.55
N PRO A 9 -22.52 -2.77 24.15
CA PRO A 9 -22.42 -1.73 25.18
C PRO A 9 -21.48 -2.17 26.33
N GLY A 10 -20.51 -1.34 26.68
CA GLY A 10 -19.54 -1.61 27.75
C GLY A 10 -18.28 -2.37 27.32
N ASP A 11 -18.22 -2.90 26.09
CA ASP A 11 -17.05 -3.60 25.60
C ASP A 11 -15.85 -2.66 25.48
N TYR A 12 -14.67 -3.15 25.86
CA TYR A 12 -13.41 -2.44 25.62
C TYR A 12 -12.86 -2.82 24.26
N ILE A 13 -12.63 -1.82 23.41
CA ILE A 13 -12.03 -2.00 22.09
C ILE A 13 -10.52 -2.13 22.25
N CYS A 14 -9.93 -1.31 23.12
CA CYS A 14 -8.53 -1.40 23.50
C CYS A 14 -8.32 -0.86 24.91
N ARG A 15 -7.28 -1.36 25.58
CA ARG A 15 -6.85 -0.86 26.88
C ARG A 15 -5.50 -0.19 26.76
N LYS A 16 -5.27 0.78 27.62
CA LYS A 16 -4.00 1.49 27.75
C LYS A 16 -2.89 0.47 28.05
N GLY A 17 -1.78 0.58 27.33
CA GLY A 17 -0.64 -0.33 27.44
C GLY A 17 -0.68 -1.54 26.51
N ASP A 18 -1.82 -1.88 25.91
CA ASP A 18 -1.90 -2.97 24.92
C ASP A 18 -1.05 -2.66 23.69
N ILE A 19 -0.54 -3.70 23.01
CA ILE A 19 0.19 -3.52 21.75
C ILE A 19 -0.81 -3.14 20.65
N GLY A 20 -0.72 -1.93 20.12
CA GLY A 20 -1.58 -1.45 19.05
C GLY A 20 -1.07 -1.89 17.68
N ARG A 21 -1.77 -2.83 17.04
CA ARG A 21 -1.42 -3.33 15.69
C ARG A 21 -2.34 -2.81 14.58
N GLU A 22 -3.44 -2.20 14.98
CA GLU A 22 -4.55 -1.80 14.11
C GLU A 22 -5.03 -0.41 14.51
N MET A 23 -5.74 0.28 13.62
CA MET A 23 -6.54 1.45 13.94
C MET A 23 -8.01 1.17 13.65
N TYR A 24 -8.86 2.05 14.16
CA TYR A 24 -10.29 1.92 14.06
C TYR A 24 -10.91 3.22 13.53
N ILE A 25 -11.94 3.06 12.71
CA ILE A 25 -12.81 4.14 12.25
C ILE A 25 -14.23 3.82 12.71
N VAL A 26 -14.86 4.75 13.42
CA VAL A 26 -16.23 4.58 13.91
C VAL A 26 -17.19 4.69 12.73
N LYS A 27 -17.79 3.57 12.33
CA LYS A 27 -18.81 3.55 11.27
C LYS A 27 -20.17 3.94 11.84
N LYS A 28 -20.53 3.37 12.99
CA LYS A 28 -21.82 3.62 13.65
C LYS A 28 -21.69 3.51 15.17
N GLY A 29 -22.40 4.38 15.87
CA GLY A 29 -22.47 4.40 17.34
C GLY A 29 -21.44 5.34 17.99
N LYS A 30 -21.22 5.17 19.31
CA LYS A 30 -20.42 6.08 20.14
C LYS A 30 -19.45 5.34 21.03
N LEU A 31 -18.23 5.86 21.13
CA LEU A 31 -17.18 5.35 22.00
C LEU A 31 -16.78 6.40 23.02
N GLN A 32 -16.25 5.97 24.16
CA GLN A 32 -15.69 6.83 25.18
C GLN A 32 -14.24 6.46 25.45
N VAL A 33 -13.39 7.48 25.47
CA VAL A 33 -12.04 7.39 26.00
C VAL A 33 -12.14 7.59 27.51
N VAL A 34 -11.78 6.57 28.28
CA VAL A 34 -11.96 6.54 29.75
C VAL A 34 -10.62 6.45 30.47
N ALA A 35 -10.58 6.98 31.69
CA ALA A 35 -9.45 6.83 32.58
C ALA A 35 -9.30 5.38 33.08
N ASP A 36 -8.20 5.12 33.77
CA ASP A 36 -7.86 3.80 34.30
C ASP A 36 -8.88 3.31 35.37
N ASP A 37 -9.65 4.24 35.96
CA ASP A 37 -10.77 3.95 36.87
C ASP A 37 -12.06 3.50 36.15
N GLY A 38 -12.15 3.66 34.83
CA GLY A 38 -13.35 3.37 34.04
C GLY A 38 -14.54 4.31 34.29
N ILE A 39 -14.40 5.32 35.16
CA ILE A 39 -15.46 6.25 35.56
C ILE A 39 -15.29 7.58 34.83
N LYS A 40 -14.07 8.15 34.86
CA LYS A 40 -13.80 9.45 34.25
C LYS A 40 -13.75 9.31 32.73
N VAL A 41 -14.59 10.07 32.03
CA VAL A 41 -14.62 10.16 30.57
C VAL A 41 -13.80 11.37 30.12
N PHE A 42 -12.80 11.17 29.27
CA PHE A 42 -12.01 12.25 28.69
C PHE A 42 -12.66 12.83 27.44
N VAL A 43 -13.03 11.95 26.50
CA VAL A 43 -13.59 12.33 25.20
C VAL A 43 -14.60 11.29 24.75
N THR A 44 -15.68 11.74 24.09
CA THR A 44 -16.62 10.84 23.39
C THR A 44 -16.37 10.92 21.89
N LEU A 45 -16.08 9.79 21.28
CA LEU A 45 -15.87 9.66 19.83
C LEU A 45 -17.21 9.33 19.16
N GLN A 46 -17.51 10.05 18.09
CA GLN A 46 -18.73 9.88 17.29
C GLN A 46 -18.42 9.21 15.94
N GLU A 47 -19.46 8.99 15.14
CA GLU A 47 -19.35 8.43 13.79
C GLU A 47 -18.40 9.26 12.93
N GLY A 48 -17.58 8.58 12.13
CA GLY A 48 -16.49 9.17 11.35
C GLY A 48 -15.22 9.45 12.15
N ALA A 49 -15.23 9.33 13.48
CA ALA A 49 -14.02 9.48 14.27
C ALA A 49 -13.03 8.35 14.01
N VAL A 50 -11.75 8.71 14.04
CA VAL A 50 -10.60 7.82 13.86
C VAL A 50 -9.83 7.76 15.16
N PHE A 51 -9.45 6.56 15.60
CA PHE A 51 -8.63 6.36 16.79
C PHE A 51 -7.71 5.14 16.69
N GLY A 52 -6.68 5.13 17.53
CA GLY A 52 -5.65 4.08 17.54
C GLY A 52 -4.54 4.31 16.50
N GLU A 53 -4.56 5.45 15.84
CA GLU A 53 -3.55 5.93 14.89
C GLU A 53 -2.17 6.09 15.54
N LEU A 54 -2.14 6.51 16.81
CA LEU A 54 -0.89 6.78 17.54
C LEU A 54 -0.02 5.54 17.72
N SER A 55 -0.63 4.36 17.86
CA SER A 55 0.11 3.12 18.13
C SER A 55 0.70 2.50 16.87
N ILE A 56 0.26 2.93 15.69
CA ILE A 56 0.68 2.36 14.39
C ILE A 56 1.46 3.33 13.52
N LEU A 57 1.26 4.64 13.73
CA LEU A 57 2.12 5.70 13.24
C LEU A 57 3.33 5.70 14.18
N ASN A 58 4.48 5.20 13.72
CA ASN A 58 5.75 5.31 14.46
C ASN A 58 6.13 6.81 14.57
N ILE A 59 5.45 7.55 15.45
CA ILE A 59 5.69 8.97 15.66
C ILE A 59 6.92 9.07 16.56
N ALA A 60 7.98 9.60 15.97
CA ALA A 60 9.19 9.98 16.66
C ALA A 60 8.94 10.71 17.99
N GLY A 61 9.65 10.30 19.04
CA GLY A 61 9.54 10.92 20.37
C GLY A 61 8.29 10.50 21.17
N SER A 62 7.51 9.53 20.67
CA SER A 62 6.42 8.93 21.45
C SER A 62 6.99 8.08 22.58
N LYS A 63 6.77 8.52 23.83
CA LYS A 63 7.20 7.77 25.03
C LYS A 63 6.55 6.38 25.16
N ASN A 64 5.46 6.16 24.43
CA ASN A 64 4.65 4.95 24.52
C ASN A 64 4.85 3.98 23.33
N GLY A 65 5.76 4.30 22.40
CA GLY A 65 6.06 3.45 21.24
C GLY A 65 4.80 2.97 20.51
N ASN A 66 4.68 1.65 20.33
CA ASN A 66 3.52 1.02 19.67
C ASN A 66 2.38 0.62 20.64
N ARG A 67 2.38 1.13 21.87
CA ARG A 67 1.33 0.81 22.85
C ARG A 67 0.15 1.74 22.73
N ARG A 68 -1.03 1.26 23.14
CA ARG A 68 -2.25 2.07 23.26
C ARG A 68 -2.08 3.10 24.37
N THR A 69 -2.41 4.35 24.07
CA THR A 69 -2.25 5.47 25.00
C THR A 69 -3.44 5.64 25.95
N ALA A 70 -4.60 5.08 25.61
CA ALA A 70 -5.82 5.25 26.38
C ALA A 70 -6.74 4.03 26.32
N ASN A 71 -7.65 3.93 27.29
CA ASN A 71 -8.73 2.95 27.29
C ASN A 71 -9.89 3.48 26.44
N VAL A 72 -10.40 2.66 25.53
CA VAL A 72 -11.56 3.00 24.71
C VAL A 72 -12.63 1.94 24.91
N ARG A 73 -13.80 2.39 25.37
CA ARG A 73 -14.97 1.54 25.57
C ARG A 73 -16.13 1.95 24.68
N SER A 74 -16.97 0.99 24.33
CA SER A 74 -18.22 1.26 23.66
C SER A 74 -19.30 1.72 24.63
N VAL A 75 -20.07 2.74 24.23
CA VAL A 75 -21.24 3.20 24.99
C VAL A 75 -22.47 2.36 24.65
N GLY A 76 -22.57 1.90 23.41
CA GLY A 76 -23.73 1.17 22.88
C GLY A 76 -23.31 0.06 21.93
N TYR A 77 -24.22 -0.39 21.07
CA TYR A 77 -23.79 -1.21 19.94
C TYR A 77 -23.03 -0.34 18.94
N THR A 78 -21.81 -0.74 18.60
CA THR A 78 -20.93 0.04 17.71
C THR A 78 -20.32 -0.81 16.63
N ASP A 79 -20.29 -0.24 15.43
CA ASP A 79 -19.65 -0.82 14.25
C ASP A 79 -18.36 -0.07 13.98
N LEU A 80 -17.25 -0.81 13.91
CA LEU A 80 -15.92 -0.27 13.64
C LEU A 80 -15.33 -0.89 12.38
N PHE A 81 -14.77 -0.04 11.52
CA PHE A 81 -13.82 -0.51 10.51
C PHE A 81 -12.45 -0.66 11.15
N VAL A 82 -11.87 -1.85 11.01
CA VAL A 82 -10.53 -2.15 11.48
C VAL A 82 -9.57 -2.14 10.31
N LEU A 83 -8.49 -1.37 10.44
CA LEU A 83 -7.42 -1.30 9.45
C LEU A 83 -6.10 -1.69 10.11
N ASN A 84 -5.40 -2.68 9.55
CA ASN A 84 -4.09 -3.07 10.03
C ASN A 84 -3.02 -2.04 9.62
N LYS A 85 -1.85 -2.11 10.27
CA LYS A 85 -0.71 -1.23 9.98
C LYS A 85 -0.34 -1.21 8.50
N ASN A 86 -0.23 -2.37 7.85
CA ASN A 86 0.24 -2.48 6.46
C ASN A 86 -0.74 -1.85 5.45
N ASP A 87 -2.03 -2.10 5.64
CA ASP A 87 -3.10 -1.56 4.81
C ASP A 87 -3.19 -0.03 4.98
N LEU A 88 -3.04 0.48 6.21
CA LEU A 88 -2.94 1.92 6.44
C LEU A 88 -1.76 2.50 5.66
N TRP A 89 -0.55 1.96 5.83
CA TRP A 89 0.64 2.50 5.15
C TRP A 89 0.52 2.44 3.63
N THR A 90 -0.16 1.44 3.10
CA THR A 90 -0.47 1.34 1.67
C THR A 90 -1.41 2.46 1.25
N ALA A 91 -2.52 2.69 1.96
CA ALA A 91 -3.45 3.79 1.66
C ALA A 91 -2.77 5.17 1.80
N LEU A 92 -1.93 5.37 2.82
CA LEU A 92 -1.23 6.63 3.05
C LEU A 92 -0.17 6.96 1.99
N LYS A 93 0.30 5.96 1.21
CA LYS A 93 1.16 6.21 0.03
C LYS A 93 0.39 6.85 -1.11
N GLU A 94 -0.87 6.48 -1.29
CA GLU A 94 -1.74 7.03 -2.34
C GLU A 94 -2.30 8.41 -1.97
N TYR A 95 -2.49 8.68 -0.67
CA TYR A 95 -3.05 9.93 -0.14
C TYR A 95 -2.06 10.67 0.79
N PRO A 96 -1.06 11.38 0.23
CA PRO A 96 0.01 12.02 1.02
C PRO A 96 -0.50 13.14 1.93
N ASP A 97 -1.55 13.86 1.53
CA ASP A 97 -2.12 14.93 2.36
C ASP A 97 -2.85 14.38 3.60
N ALA A 98 -3.56 13.25 3.43
CA ALA A 98 -4.18 12.53 4.54
C ALA A 98 -3.12 12.02 5.53
N ARG A 99 -1.96 11.57 5.04
CA ARG A 99 -0.82 11.19 5.87
C ARG A 99 -0.32 12.34 6.73
N LYS A 100 -0.12 13.53 6.13
CA LYS A 100 0.32 14.73 6.86
C LYS A 100 -0.69 15.11 7.94
N LEU A 101 -1.98 15.11 7.61
CA LEU A 101 -3.05 15.44 8.55
C LEU A 101 -3.10 14.48 9.73
N LEU A 102 -3.00 13.17 9.47
CA LEU A 102 -2.98 12.14 10.51
C LEU A 102 -1.78 12.27 11.45
N ILE A 103 -0.58 12.50 10.90
CA ILE A 103 0.63 12.71 11.71
C ILE A 103 0.51 13.99 12.55
N ALA A 104 0.02 15.09 11.97
CA ALA A 104 -0.16 16.35 12.67
C ALA A 104 -1.15 16.20 13.84
N LYS A 105 -2.30 15.57 13.59
CA LYS A 105 -3.30 15.29 14.63
C LYS A 105 -2.74 14.38 15.72
N GLY A 106 -1.98 13.36 15.32
CA GLY A 106 -1.34 12.45 16.27
C GLY A 106 -0.33 13.15 17.18
N ARG A 107 0.49 14.05 16.61
CA ARG A 107 1.41 14.90 17.39
C ARG A 107 0.65 15.82 18.35
N GLU A 108 -0.45 16.43 17.91
CA GLU A 108 -1.26 17.31 18.78
C GLU A 108 -1.81 16.56 20.01
N ILE A 109 -2.31 15.33 19.81
CA ILE A 109 -2.83 14.50 20.91
C ILE A 109 -1.72 14.11 21.88
N LEU A 110 -0.58 13.62 21.37
CA LEU A 110 0.54 13.24 22.22
C LEU A 110 1.12 14.45 22.98
N ARG A 111 1.08 15.65 22.40
CA ARG A 111 1.49 16.90 23.10
C ARG A 111 0.55 17.22 24.26
N LYS A 112 -0.76 17.11 24.05
CA LYS A 112 -1.78 17.34 25.09
C LYS A 112 -1.61 16.40 26.28
N ASP A 113 -1.22 15.17 26.02
CA ASP A 113 -1.03 14.15 27.05
C ASP A 113 0.39 14.15 27.67
N ASN A 114 1.27 15.10 27.30
CA ASN A 114 2.70 15.14 27.68
C ASN A 114 3.49 13.86 27.32
N LEU A 115 3.01 13.14 26.31
CA LEU A 115 3.56 11.89 25.81
C LEU A 115 4.53 12.08 24.62
N LEU A 116 4.74 13.31 24.16
CA LEU A 116 5.83 13.67 23.26
C LEU A 116 7.03 14.18 24.03
N ASP A 117 8.20 13.72 23.61
CA ASP A 117 9.44 14.43 23.85
C ASP A 117 9.76 15.27 22.61
N GLU A 118 9.61 16.60 22.70
CA GLU A 118 9.91 17.52 21.60
C GLU A 118 11.42 17.61 21.31
N ASN A 119 12.27 17.15 22.23
CA ASN A 119 13.72 17.08 22.06
C ASN A 119 14.20 15.70 21.61
N ALA A 120 13.29 14.73 21.47
CA ALA A 120 13.68 13.45 20.92
C ALA A 120 14.17 13.65 19.48
N PRO A 121 15.32 13.03 19.10
CA PRO A 121 15.67 12.95 17.70
C PRO A 121 14.47 12.37 16.96
N GLU A 122 14.11 12.92 15.80
CA GLU A 122 13.11 12.27 14.97
C GLU A 122 13.54 10.80 14.84
N GLU A 123 12.71 9.84 15.25
CA GLU A 123 12.95 8.41 15.01
C GLU A 123 13.11 8.24 13.51
N GLN A 124 14.37 8.36 13.08
CA GLN A 124 14.81 7.93 11.80
C GLN A 124 14.63 6.43 11.83
N MET A 125 13.83 5.93 10.88
CA MET A 125 13.71 4.52 10.61
C MET A 125 15.09 3.88 10.72
N SER A 126 15.22 2.86 11.56
CA SER A 126 16.55 2.31 11.84
C SER A 126 17.22 1.89 10.53
N PRO A 127 18.55 1.92 10.42
CA PRO A 127 19.23 1.44 9.22
C PRO A 127 18.78 0.04 8.78
N GLU A 128 18.41 -0.81 9.75
CA GLU A 128 17.89 -2.16 9.56
C GLU A 128 16.46 -2.17 9.01
N GLU A 129 15.56 -1.35 9.56
CA GLU A 129 14.19 -1.19 9.05
C GLU A 129 14.18 -0.56 7.65
N LEU A 130 15.08 0.39 7.38
CA LEU A 130 15.29 0.96 6.06
C LEU A 130 15.77 -0.12 5.09
N ALA A 131 16.74 -0.93 5.50
CA ALA A 131 17.26 -2.03 4.69
C ALA A 131 16.18 -3.07 4.38
N GLU A 132 15.37 -3.46 5.36
CA GLU A 132 14.26 -4.40 5.18
C GLU A 132 13.21 -3.84 4.20
N ASN A 133 12.85 -2.56 4.35
CA ASN A 133 11.93 -1.89 3.43
C ASN A 133 12.48 -1.79 2.01
N LEU A 134 13.78 -1.52 1.88
CA LEU A 134 14.46 -1.49 0.59
C LEU A 134 14.50 -2.88 -0.04
N GLN A 135 14.82 -3.92 0.74
CA GLN A 135 14.82 -5.32 0.28
C GLN A 135 13.43 -5.76 -0.19
N ASN A 136 12.38 -5.44 0.57
CA ASN A 136 11.00 -5.73 0.19
C ASN A 136 10.60 -5.00 -1.10
N SER A 137 11.03 -3.74 -1.25
CA SER A 137 10.81 -2.96 -2.47
C SER A 137 11.54 -3.56 -3.67
N LEU A 138 12.80 -3.95 -3.50
CA LEU A 138 13.61 -4.61 -4.54
C LEU A 138 12.99 -5.94 -4.97
N LYS A 139 12.53 -6.77 -4.03
CA LYS A 139 11.84 -8.03 -4.32
C LYS A 139 10.60 -7.81 -5.19
N ASN A 140 9.80 -6.79 -4.90
CA ASN A 140 8.64 -6.44 -5.70
C ASN A 140 9.00 -5.94 -7.11
N VAL A 141 10.11 -5.21 -7.26
CA VAL A 141 10.61 -4.79 -8.58
C VAL A 141 11.12 -6.00 -9.36
N GLN A 142 11.86 -6.91 -8.73
CA GLN A 142 12.35 -8.14 -9.37
C GLN A 142 11.21 -9.01 -9.91
N ILE A 143 10.14 -9.21 -9.14
CA ILE A 143 8.97 -9.98 -9.58
C ILE A 143 8.33 -9.32 -10.83
N ARG A 144 8.21 -7.99 -10.83
CA ARG A 144 7.65 -7.26 -11.98
C ARG A 144 8.57 -7.31 -13.20
N MET A 145 9.88 -7.19 -13.01
CA MET A 145 10.86 -7.31 -14.10
C MET A 145 10.86 -8.73 -14.69
N ALA A 146 10.80 -9.77 -13.87
CA ALA A 146 10.74 -11.15 -14.37
C ALA A 146 9.52 -11.37 -15.26
N ARG A 147 8.35 -10.85 -14.86
CA ARG A 147 7.13 -10.88 -15.67
C ARG A 147 7.29 -10.10 -16.98
N PHE A 148 7.83 -8.89 -16.92
CA PHE A 148 8.08 -8.07 -18.10
C PHE A 148 9.03 -8.75 -19.09
N VAL A 149 10.13 -9.33 -18.60
CA VAL A 149 11.10 -10.06 -19.43
C VAL A 149 10.45 -11.27 -20.10
N ALA A 150 9.60 -12.01 -19.39
CA ALA A 150 8.85 -13.13 -19.97
C ALA A 150 7.91 -12.65 -21.09
N GLU A 151 7.16 -11.57 -20.88
CA GLU A 151 6.27 -10.98 -21.88
C GLU A 151 7.05 -10.44 -23.09
N PHE A 152 8.16 -9.75 -22.84
CA PHE A 152 9.04 -9.21 -23.88
C PHE A 152 9.65 -10.33 -24.73
N THR A 153 10.17 -11.38 -24.09
CA THR A 153 10.76 -12.53 -24.79
C THR A 153 9.73 -13.26 -25.64
N SER A 154 8.52 -13.49 -25.10
CA SER A 154 7.41 -14.06 -25.84
C SER A 154 7.05 -13.22 -27.08
N THR A 155 6.98 -11.90 -26.92
CA THR A 155 6.66 -10.97 -28.01
C THR A 155 7.75 -10.96 -29.07
N LYS A 156 9.02 -10.88 -28.66
CA LYS A 156 10.19 -10.95 -29.56
C LYS A 156 10.17 -12.25 -30.37
N SER A 157 9.95 -13.40 -29.75
CA SER A 157 9.90 -14.69 -30.46
C SER A 157 8.75 -14.76 -31.48
N LYS A 158 7.58 -14.21 -31.15
CA LYS A 158 6.44 -14.14 -32.08
C LYS A 158 6.75 -13.27 -33.29
N LEU A 159 7.35 -12.09 -33.06
CA LEU A 159 7.73 -11.17 -34.13
C LEU A 159 8.79 -11.77 -35.05
N LEU A 160 9.84 -12.40 -34.49
CA LEU A 160 10.88 -13.05 -35.29
C LEU A 160 10.33 -14.17 -36.18
N ARG A 161 9.46 -15.04 -35.63
CA ARG A 161 8.77 -16.07 -36.44
C ARG A 161 7.91 -15.46 -37.56
N ARG A 162 7.30 -14.30 -37.32
CA ARG A 162 6.50 -13.61 -38.33
C ARG A 162 7.38 -13.03 -39.45
N ILE A 163 8.54 -12.47 -39.09
CA ILE A 163 9.52 -11.96 -40.07
C ILE A 163 10.01 -13.13 -40.95
N GLU A 164 10.48 -14.22 -40.35
CA GLU A 164 10.97 -15.41 -41.07
C GLU A 164 9.90 -15.98 -42.01
N PHE A 165 8.65 -16.06 -41.54
CA PHE A 165 7.53 -16.48 -42.39
C PHE A 165 7.33 -15.54 -43.58
N LEU A 166 7.35 -14.22 -43.38
CA LEU A 166 7.18 -13.24 -44.44
C LEU A 166 8.34 -13.25 -45.44
N GLU A 167 9.59 -13.39 -44.97
CA GLU A 167 10.78 -13.54 -45.82
C GLU A 167 10.69 -14.80 -46.70
N SER A 168 10.24 -15.93 -46.13
CA SER A 168 9.99 -17.16 -46.88
C SER A 168 8.87 -17.01 -47.94
N GLN A 169 7.84 -16.21 -47.67
CA GLN A 169 6.81 -15.90 -48.65
C GLN A 169 7.36 -15.00 -49.76
N LEU A 170 8.13 -13.97 -49.41
CA LEU A 170 8.73 -13.04 -50.37
C LEU A 170 9.69 -13.76 -51.34
N SER A 171 10.52 -14.66 -50.81
CA SER A 171 11.47 -15.45 -51.61
C SER A 171 10.77 -16.35 -52.63
N ARG A 172 9.56 -16.86 -52.33
CA ARG A 172 8.73 -17.61 -53.28
C ARG A 172 8.16 -16.76 -54.42
N TYR A 173 7.97 -15.47 -54.20
CA TYR A 173 7.54 -14.54 -55.25
C TYR A 173 8.70 -14.02 -56.12
N GLN A 174 9.96 -14.19 -55.68
CA GLN A 174 11.16 -13.72 -56.40
C GLN A 174 11.87 -14.80 -57.25
N ALA A 175 11.34 -16.03 -57.35
CA ALA A 175 11.86 -17.05 -58.28
C ALA A 175 11.47 -16.76 -59.75
N PRO A 176 12.32 -17.12 -60.74
CA PRO A 176 12.63 -16.28 -61.89
C PRO A 176 11.52 -16.18 -62.96
N SER A 177 11.41 -14.99 -63.56
CA SER A 177 10.76 -14.78 -64.85
C SER A 177 11.38 -15.72 -65.88
N VAL A 178 10.55 -16.62 -66.41
CA VAL A 178 10.84 -17.55 -67.50
C VAL A 178 11.42 -16.77 -68.69
N ASP A 179 12.59 -17.23 -69.17
CA ASP A 179 13.27 -16.72 -70.35
C ASP A 179 12.32 -16.59 -71.56
N LEU A 180 12.26 -15.41 -72.16
CA LEU A 180 11.64 -15.23 -73.48
C LEU A 180 12.55 -15.93 -74.53
N PRO A 181 11.98 -16.71 -75.46
CA PRO A 181 12.77 -17.33 -76.51
C PRO A 181 13.34 -16.26 -77.44
N THR A 182 14.67 -16.27 -77.57
CA THR A 182 15.43 -15.56 -78.59
C THR A 182 15.09 -16.16 -79.95
N THR A 183 14.24 -15.50 -80.75
CA THR A 183 14.12 -15.82 -82.18
C THR A 183 15.18 -15.03 -82.94
N SER A 184 16.32 -15.66 -83.19
CA SER A 184 17.15 -15.35 -84.34
C SER A 184 16.46 -15.90 -85.59
N ASP A 185 16.13 -15.05 -86.55
CA ASP A 185 16.16 -15.41 -87.98
C ASP A 185 16.27 -14.15 -88.86
N THR A 186 17.46 -14.04 -89.46
CA THR A 186 17.82 -13.60 -90.84
C THR A 186 17.00 -12.57 -91.63
N GLN A 187 17.71 -11.51 -92.08
CA GLN A 187 17.51 -10.64 -93.27
C GLN A 187 17.22 -11.43 -94.59
N PRO A 188 16.95 -10.85 -95.80
CA PRO A 188 17.03 -9.44 -96.27
C PRO A 188 15.90 -8.95 -97.22
N THR A 189 15.80 -7.64 -97.47
CA THR A 189 15.96 -6.97 -98.80
C THR A 189 15.90 -5.46 -98.65
#